data_AF-A0AA88XHL4-F1
#
_entry.id   AF-A0AA88XHL4-F1
#
_cell.length_a   1.000
_cell.length_b   1.000
_cell.length_c   1.000
_cell.angle_alpha   90.00
_cell.angle_beta   90.00
_cell.angle_gamma   90.00
#
_symmetry.space_group_name_H-M   'P 1'
#
loop_
_entity.id
_entity.type
_entity.pdbx_description
1 polymer ?
#
loop_
_entity_poly.entity_id
_entity_poly.type
_entity_poly.pdbx_seq_one_letter_code
_entity_poly.pdbx_strand_id
1 'polypeptide(L)'
;MLSYLIDLTHLMLHKCHGKSIEGNPSVWRLVELRTVLEKMKPIDQKLKYQIDKVIKIANTGSTESSDPLRYRANPDNFASKLESEDDDSEGEEGGEDKETKIYRPPHIAAVAYDGDEKEKEVRAIEKAKKRALSSSIMRELKEEYSEGPQEIKVRVKSRIKSKEEHSLPTPPP
;
A
#
# COMPACT_ATOMS: atom_id res chain seq x y z
N MET A 1 -24.65 9.10 24.52
CA MET A 1 -24.25 10.41 25.11
C MET A 1 -25.19 10.86 26.21
N LEU A 2 -26.52 10.85 26.02
CA LEU A 2 -27.47 11.31 27.04
C LEU A 2 -27.33 10.57 28.39
N SER A 3 -27.19 9.24 28.38
CA SER A 3 -27.02 8.44 29.60
C SER A 3 -25.78 8.84 30.42
N TYR A 4 -24.67 9.18 29.76
CA TYR A 4 -23.45 9.65 30.43
C TYR A 4 -23.68 10.99 31.15
N LEU A 5 -24.40 11.92 30.52
CA LEU A 5 -24.75 13.20 31.12
C LEU A 5 -25.74 13.04 32.28
N ILE A 6 -26.70 12.12 32.16
CA ILE A 6 -27.65 11.82 33.24
C ILE A 6 -26.92 11.25 34.46
N ASP A 7 -26.08 10.22 34.27
CA ASP A 7 -25.33 9.62 35.38
C ASP A 7 -24.34 10.62 36.02
N LEU A 8 -23.72 11.48 35.22
CA LEU A 8 -22.82 12.53 35.70
C LEU A 8 -23.55 13.60 36.52
N THR A 9 -24.68 14.10 36.02
CA THR A 9 -25.49 15.11 36.74
C THR A 9 -26.09 14.54 38.01
N HIS A 10 -26.51 13.28 37.99
CA HIS A 10 -26.96 12.55 39.18
C HIS A 10 -25.84 12.45 40.23
N LEU A 11 -24.61 12.13 39.81
CA LEU A 11 -23.44 12.10 40.70
C LEU A 11 -23.13 13.48 41.31
N MET A 12 -23.22 14.53 40.49
CA MET A 12 -23.01 15.91 40.96
C MET A 12 -24.08 16.33 41.96
N LEU A 13 -25.34 15.97 41.72
CA LEU A 13 -26.44 16.20 42.66
C LEU A 13 -26.16 15.55 44.02
N HIS A 14 -25.69 14.29 44.02
CA HIS A 14 -25.32 13.58 45.25
C HIS A 14 -24.16 14.28 45.99
N LYS A 15 -23.15 14.75 45.26
CA LYS A 15 -22.04 15.55 45.81
C LYS A 15 -22.52 16.85 46.45
N CYS A 16 -23.41 17.58 45.77
CA CYS A 16 -23.95 18.84 46.28
C CYS A 16 -24.79 18.67 47.56
N HIS A 17 -25.46 17.52 47.72
CA HIS A 17 -26.21 17.19 48.95
C HIS A 17 -25.33 16.63 50.07
N GLY A 18 -24.01 16.51 49.86
CA GLY A 18 -23.09 15.94 50.85
C GLY A 18 -23.28 14.45 51.10
N LYS A 19 -23.96 13.73 50.20
CA LYS A 19 -24.17 12.28 50.30
C LYS A 19 -22.91 11.55 49.85
N SER A 20 -22.60 10.42 50.50
CA SER A 20 -21.51 9.55 50.04
C SER A 20 -21.80 9.03 48.63
N ILE A 21 -20.72 8.87 47.87
CA ILE A 21 -20.71 8.42 46.48
C ILE A 21 -20.32 6.93 46.41
N GLU A 22 -19.76 6.41 47.50
CA GLU A 22 -19.32 5.02 47.59
C GLU A 22 -20.51 4.07 47.47
N GLY A 23 -20.37 3.08 46.58
CA GLY A 23 -21.42 2.09 46.31
C GLY A 23 -22.54 2.57 45.39
N ASN A 24 -22.54 3.82 44.89
CA ASN A 24 -23.56 4.26 43.96
C ASN A 24 -23.36 3.58 42.57
N PRO A 25 -24.35 2.85 42.04
CA PRO A 25 -24.26 2.20 40.73
C PRO A 25 -23.94 3.16 39.57
N SER A 26 -24.27 4.45 39.71
CA SER A 26 -23.97 5.49 38.72
C SER A 26 -22.46 5.65 38.48
N VAL A 27 -21.61 5.38 39.47
CA VAL A 27 -20.15 5.45 39.29
C VAL A 27 -19.69 4.35 38.32
N TRP A 28 -20.13 3.12 38.53
CA TRP A 28 -19.78 1.98 37.67
C TRP A 28 -20.25 2.18 36.23
N ARG A 29 -21.50 2.64 36.05
CA ARG A 29 -22.02 3.00 34.72
C ARG A 29 -21.21 4.11 34.08
N LEU A 30 -20.79 5.12 34.85
CA LEU A 30 -19.98 6.21 34.32
C LEU A 30 -18.60 5.74 33.85
N VAL A 31 -17.96 4.81 34.59
CA VAL A 31 -16.69 4.19 34.17
C VAL A 31 -16.89 3.38 32.89
N GLU A 32 -17.92 2.54 32.83
CA GLU A 32 -18.24 1.77 31.63
C GLU A 32 -18.44 2.69 30.42
N LEU A 33 -19.34 3.67 30.54
CA LEU A 33 -19.61 4.64 29.47
C LEU A 33 -18.34 5.42 29.07
N ARG A 34 -17.49 5.80 30.03
CA ARG A 34 -16.21 6.46 29.77
C ARG A 34 -15.30 5.57 28.92
N THR A 35 -15.15 4.31 29.28
CA THR A 35 -14.30 3.37 28.55
C THR A 35 -14.83 3.12 27.14
N VAL A 36 -16.14 2.95 26.97
CA VAL A 36 -16.78 2.80 25.65
C VAL A 36 -16.48 4.01 24.77
N LEU A 37 -16.66 5.23 25.28
CA LEU A 37 -16.36 6.45 24.54
C LEU A 37 -14.90 6.55 24.12
N GLU A 38 -13.96 6.15 24.98
CA GLU A 38 -12.53 6.13 24.64
C GLU A 38 -12.21 5.10 23.56
N LYS A 39 -12.86 3.93 23.57
CA LYS A 39 -12.70 2.90 22.54
C LYS A 39 -13.37 3.25 21.21
N MET A 40 -14.40 4.12 21.22
CA MET A 40 -15.05 4.60 20.00
C MET A 40 -14.23 5.67 19.26
N LYS A 41 -13.33 6.41 19.93
CA LYS A 41 -12.50 7.48 19.31
C LYS A 41 -11.82 7.11 17.99
N PRO A 42 -11.11 5.97 17.84
CA PRO A 42 -10.48 5.62 16.56
C PRO A 42 -11.49 5.39 15.43
N ILE A 43 -12.70 4.93 15.75
CA ILE A 43 -13.77 4.74 14.76
C ILE A 43 -14.29 6.11 14.32
N ASP A 44 -14.53 7.03 15.26
CA ASP A 44 -14.96 8.39 14.96
C ASP A 44 -13.95 9.13 14.08
N GLN A 45 -12.64 8.93 14.29
CA GLN A 45 -11.59 9.50 13.44
C GLN A 45 -11.66 8.97 12.00
N LYS A 46 -11.88 7.66 11.82
CA LYS A 46 -12.06 7.05 10.50
C LYS A 46 -13.34 7.56 9.83
N LEU A 47 -14.44 7.66 10.56
CA LEU A 47 -15.71 8.18 10.05
C LEU A 47 -15.58 9.65 9.62
N LYS A 48 -14.93 10.48 10.43
CA LYS A 48 -14.63 11.87 10.09
C LYS A 48 -13.88 11.96 8.75
N TYR A 49 -12.82 11.18 8.58
CA TYR A 49 -12.08 11.14 7.31
C TYR A 49 -12.98 10.78 6.12
N GLN A 50 -13.84 9.77 6.27
CA GLN A 50 -14.77 9.36 5.20
C GLN A 50 -15.79 10.47 4.89
N ILE A 51 -16.32 11.13 5.91
CA ILE A 51 -17.26 12.26 5.75
C ILE A 51 -16.56 13.42 5.01
N ASP A 52 -15.39 13.83 5.50
CA ASP A 52 -14.61 14.93 4.91
C ASP A 52 -14.26 14.62 3.45
N LYS A 53 -13.93 13.37 3.15
CA LYS A 53 -13.66 12.90 1.78
C LYS A 53 -14.89 12.98 0.89
N VAL A 54 -16.05 12.51 1.35
CA VAL A 54 -17.30 12.58 0.57
C VAL A 54 -17.71 14.03 0.32
N ILE A 55 -17.58 14.91 1.33
CA ILE A 55 -17.84 16.34 1.20
C ILE A 55 -16.89 16.96 0.16
N LYS A 56 -15.60 16.59 0.19
CA LYS A 56 -14.61 17.07 -0.78
C LYS A 56 -14.93 16.61 -2.21
N ILE A 57 -15.32 15.34 -2.39
CA ILE A 57 -15.75 14.82 -3.70
C ILE A 57 -17.00 15.56 -4.18
N ALA A 58 -17.99 15.77 -3.32
CA ALA A 58 -19.22 16.48 -3.68
C ALA A 58 -18.96 17.94 -4.09
N ASN A 59 -18.03 18.63 -3.41
CA ASN A 59 -17.72 20.04 -3.67
C ASN A 59 -16.77 20.24 -4.86
N THR A 60 -15.81 19.33 -5.06
CA THR A 60 -14.75 19.50 -6.09
C THR A 60 -15.03 18.66 -7.35
N GLY A 61 -15.99 17.73 -7.32
CA GLY A 61 -16.31 16.83 -8.44
C GLY A 61 -15.18 15.88 -8.83
N SER A 62 -14.10 15.82 -8.06
CA SER A 62 -12.87 15.09 -8.35
C SER A 62 -12.53 14.14 -7.21
N THR A 63 -12.29 12.87 -7.55
CA THR A 63 -11.77 11.88 -6.60
C THR A 63 -10.24 11.92 -6.68
N GLU A 64 -9.55 12.31 -5.61
CA GLU A 64 -8.08 12.38 -5.60
C GLU A 64 -7.45 11.05 -6.04
N SER A 65 -6.47 11.10 -6.94
CA SER A 65 -5.76 9.94 -7.50
C SER A 65 -4.88 9.20 -6.48
N SER A 66 -4.65 9.80 -5.31
CA SER A 66 -3.76 9.32 -4.27
C SER A 66 -4.42 8.47 -3.18
N ASP A 67 -5.73 8.17 -3.28
CA ASP A 67 -6.44 7.40 -2.26
C ASP A 67 -6.18 5.89 -2.39
N PRO A 68 -5.45 5.26 -1.44
CA PRO A 68 -5.09 3.85 -1.48
C PRO A 68 -6.31 2.90 -1.38
N LEU A 69 -7.46 3.39 -0.92
CA LEU A 69 -8.70 2.61 -0.79
C LEU A 69 -9.53 2.56 -2.09
N ARG A 70 -9.09 3.22 -3.16
CA ARG A 70 -9.78 3.18 -4.48
C ARG A 70 -9.58 1.86 -5.21
N TYR A 71 -8.52 1.13 -4.91
CA TYR A 71 -8.22 -0.17 -5.51
C TYR A 71 -9.08 -1.27 -4.87
N ARG A 72 -10.38 -1.21 -5.11
CA ARG A 72 -11.28 -2.35 -4.93
C ARG A 72 -11.32 -3.13 -6.25
N ALA A 73 -11.37 -4.45 -6.19
CA ALA A 73 -11.57 -5.27 -7.39
C ALA A 73 -12.86 -4.83 -8.09
N ASN A 74 -12.78 -4.56 -9.40
CA ASN A 74 -13.94 -4.25 -10.23
C ASN A 74 -14.34 -5.51 -11.03
N PRO A 75 -15.29 -6.32 -10.54
CA PRO A 75 -15.66 -7.58 -11.20
C PRO A 75 -16.32 -7.36 -12.57
N ASP A 76 -16.93 -6.19 -12.80
CA ASP A 76 -17.58 -5.86 -14.07
C ASP A 76 -16.57 -5.74 -15.23
N ASN A 77 -15.29 -5.47 -14.92
CA ASN A 77 -14.21 -5.42 -15.91
C ASN A 77 -13.83 -6.81 -16.47
N PHE A 78 -14.34 -7.90 -15.87
CA PHE A 78 -14.22 -9.25 -16.42
C PHE A 78 -15.39 -9.62 -17.34
N ALA A 79 -16.56 -8.99 -17.17
CA ALA A 79 -17.75 -9.31 -17.95
C ALA A 79 -17.66 -8.83 -19.41
N SER A 80 -17.09 -7.63 -19.63
CA SER A 80 -16.93 -7.07 -20.99
C SER A 80 -15.99 -7.87 -21.89
N LYS A 81 -15.10 -8.68 -21.32
CA LYS A 81 -14.21 -9.56 -22.09
C LYS A 81 -14.84 -10.92 -22.42
N LEU A 82 -15.97 -11.26 -21.80
CA LEU A 82 -16.73 -12.47 -22.08
C LEU A 82 -17.84 -12.25 -23.13
N GLU A 83 -18.35 -11.02 -23.25
CA GLU A 83 -19.41 -10.67 -24.23
C GLU A 83 -18.86 -10.24 -25.61
N SER A 84 -17.55 -10.02 -25.76
CA SER A 84 -16.93 -9.60 -27.02
C SER A 84 -16.42 -10.76 -27.90
N GLU A 85 -16.89 -12.00 -27.67
CA GLU A 85 -16.60 -13.15 -28.55
C GLU A 85 -17.71 -13.44 -29.58
N ASP A 86 -18.74 -12.59 -29.70
CA ASP A 86 -19.91 -12.86 -30.58
C ASP A 86 -20.43 -11.63 -31.38
N ASP A 87 -19.55 -10.76 -31.88
CA ASP A 87 -19.92 -9.89 -33.02
C ASP A 87 -18.67 -9.37 -33.76
N ASP A 88 -18.24 -10.10 -34.78
CA ASP A 88 -17.34 -9.61 -35.83
C ASP A 88 -17.99 -9.95 -37.18
N SER A 89 -19.10 -9.27 -37.47
CA SER A 89 -19.77 -9.29 -38.77
C SER A 89 -19.69 -7.91 -39.41
N GLU A 90 -18.59 -7.63 -40.12
CA GLU A 90 -18.63 -6.82 -41.35
C GLU A 90 -17.34 -7.07 -42.16
N GLY A 91 -17.51 -7.65 -43.36
CA GLY A 91 -16.41 -7.87 -44.31
C GLY A 91 -16.75 -8.91 -45.37
N GLU A 92 -17.43 -8.47 -46.44
CA GLU A 92 -17.62 -9.24 -47.68
C GLU A 92 -16.28 -9.77 -48.22
N GLU A 93 -16.19 -11.08 -48.45
CA GLU A 93 -15.93 -11.70 -49.77
C GLU A 93 -15.60 -13.20 -49.61
N GLY A 94 -16.27 -14.02 -50.44
CA GLY A 94 -15.64 -15.17 -51.06
C GLY A 94 -15.68 -16.51 -50.32
N GLY A 95 -16.58 -17.38 -50.78
CA GLY A 95 -16.26 -18.78 -51.09
C GLY A 95 -16.05 -19.74 -49.93
N GLU A 96 -17.03 -20.61 -49.73
CA GLU A 96 -16.94 -21.81 -48.90
C GLU A 96 -15.74 -22.68 -49.29
N ASP A 97 -14.92 -23.05 -48.30
CA ASP A 97 -14.36 -24.41 -48.20
C ASP A 97 -14.06 -24.73 -46.73
N LYS A 98 -14.83 -25.67 -46.19
CA LYS A 98 -14.72 -26.17 -44.81
C LYS A 98 -13.57 -27.18 -44.72
N GLU A 99 -12.33 -26.69 -44.68
CA GLU A 99 -11.23 -27.49 -44.13
C GLU A 99 -11.08 -27.18 -42.63
N THR A 100 -11.03 -28.23 -41.81
CA THR A 100 -10.92 -28.16 -40.35
C THR A 100 -9.77 -27.23 -39.93
N LYS A 101 -10.10 -26.05 -39.40
CA LYS A 101 -9.15 -25.03 -38.94
C LYS A 101 -8.33 -25.55 -37.75
N ILE A 102 -7.23 -26.24 -38.02
CA ILE A 102 -6.21 -26.57 -37.02
C ILE A 102 -5.49 -25.28 -36.66
N TYR A 103 -5.62 -24.86 -35.41
CA TYR A 103 -4.98 -23.65 -34.91
C TYR A 103 -3.45 -23.74 -35.03
N ARG A 104 -2.84 -22.75 -35.69
CA ARG A 104 -1.39 -22.58 -35.76
C ARG A 104 -0.97 -21.34 -34.98
N PRO A 105 -0.26 -21.49 -33.85
CA PRO A 105 0.23 -20.36 -33.08
C PRO A 105 1.19 -19.49 -33.92
N PRO A 106 1.11 -18.15 -33.80
CA PRO A 106 2.00 -17.25 -34.52
C PRO A 106 3.45 -17.40 -34.03
N HIS A 107 4.38 -17.54 -34.96
CA HIS A 107 5.79 -17.72 -34.65
C HIS A 107 6.46 -16.33 -34.49
N ILE A 108 6.69 -15.90 -33.25
CA ILE A 108 7.29 -14.59 -32.94
C ILE A 108 8.81 -14.74 -32.93
N ALA A 109 9.51 -14.03 -33.82
CA ALA A 109 10.96 -13.89 -33.76
C ALA A 109 11.35 -12.74 -32.82
N ALA A 110 12.47 -12.87 -32.11
CA ALA A 110 12.95 -11.84 -31.20
C ALA A 110 13.37 -10.58 -31.99
N VAL A 111 12.71 -9.45 -31.71
CA VAL A 111 13.07 -8.13 -32.22
C VAL A 111 13.79 -7.37 -31.10
N ALA A 112 14.95 -6.79 -31.40
CA ALA A 112 15.69 -5.97 -30.45
C ALA A 112 14.89 -4.69 -30.12
N TYR A 113 14.74 -4.41 -28.82
CA TYR A 113 13.99 -3.26 -28.32
C TYR A 113 14.93 -2.05 -28.16
N ASP A 114 14.78 -1.04 -29.02
CA ASP A 114 15.61 0.17 -29.03
C ASP A 114 15.10 1.28 -28.06
N GLY A 115 14.15 0.97 -27.19
CA GLY A 115 13.45 1.98 -26.37
C GLY A 115 14.24 2.57 -25.20
N ASP A 116 15.29 1.91 -24.71
CA ASP A 116 15.72 2.09 -23.30
C ASP A 116 17.17 2.51 -23.08
N GLU A 117 17.88 3.09 -24.04
CA GLU A 117 19.23 3.60 -23.73
C GLU A 117 19.15 4.76 -22.73
N LYS A 118 18.21 5.69 -22.95
CA LYS A 118 17.99 6.85 -22.07
C LYS A 118 17.44 6.45 -20.70
N GLU A 119 16.54 5.46 -20.63
CA GLU A 119 16.00 4.99 -19.35
C GLU A 119 17.06 4.26 -18.50
N LYS A 120 17.95 3.49 -19.14
CA LYS A 120 19.07 2.84 -18.46
C LYS A 120 20.04 3.86 -17.88
N GLU A 121 20.35 4.93 -18.61
CA GLU A 121 21.20 6.03 -18.13
C GLU A 121 20.56 6.76 -16.94
N VAL A 122 19.28 7.12 -17.03
CA VAL A 122 18.54 7.77 -15.94
C VAL A 122 18.55 6.89 -14.68
N ARG A 123 18.29 5.59 -14.84
CA ARG A 123 18.28 4.62 -13.73
C ARG A 123 19.67 4.44 -13.10
N ALA A 124 20.73 4.49 -13.91
CA ALA A 124 22.11 4.43 -13.42
C ALA A 124 22.46 5.69 -12.61
N ILE A 125 22.08 6.87 -13.09
CA ILE A 125 22.31 8.16 -12.42
C ILE A 125 21.56 8.22 -11.09
N GLU A 126 20.29 7.78 -11.05
CA GLU A 126 19.53 7.73 -9.79
C GLU A 126 20.17 6.80 -8.76
N LYS A 127 20.65 5.63 -9.20
CA LYS A 127 21.34 4.67 -8.32
C LYS A 127 22.64 5.24 -7.76
N ALA A 128 23.39 6.00 -8.57
CA ALA A 128 24.58 6.70 -8.14
C ALA A 128 24.25 7.79 -7.10
N LYS A 129 23.22 8.60 -7.33
CA LYS A 129 22.74 9.63 -6.38
C LYS A 129 22.29 9.01 -5.06
N LYS A 130 21.51 7.93 -5.10
CA LYS A 130 21.08 7.21 -3.88
C LYS A 130 22.27 6.67 -3.08
N ARG A 131 23.30 6.15 -3.75
CA ARG A 131 24.53 5.67 -3.10
C ARG A 131 25.36 6.80 -2.47
N ALA A 132 25.43 7.96 -3.13
CA ALA A 132 26.13 9.14 -2.61
C ALA A 132 25.40 9.75 -1.40
N LEU A 133 24.07 9.80 -1.44
CA LEU A 133 23.25 10.25 -0.30
C LEU A 133 23.25 9.23 0.84
N SER A 134 23.28 7.94 0.54
CA SER A 134 23.49 6.89 1.54
C SER A 134 24.94 6.77 2.02
N SER A 135 25.80 7.73 1.70
CA SER A 135 27.18 7.73 2.20
C SER A 135 27.20 7.99 3.71
N SER A 136 28.34 7.64 4.31
CA SER A 136 28.52 7.45 5.76
C SER A 136 27.94 8.56 6.65
N ILE A 137 27.90 9.80 6.15
CA ILE A 137 27.44 10.98 6.90
C ILE A 137 25.95 10.91 7.24
N MET A 138 25.07 10.56 6.29
CA MET A 138 23.64 10.47 6.58
C MET A 138 23.32 9.29 7.50
N ARG A 139 24.11 8.22 7.43
CA ARG A 139 23.99 7.07 8.34
C ARG A 139 24.43 7.46 9.77
N GLU A 140 25.54 8.17 9.90
CA GLU A 140 26.07 8.63 11.18
C GLU A 140 25.13 9.63 11.87
N LEU A 141 24.60 10.62 11.13
CA LEU A 141 23.57 11.51 11.65
C LEU A 141 22.32 10.74 12.12
N LYS A 142 21.87 9.76 11.34
CA LYS A 142 20.71 8.96 11.71
C LYS A 142 20.97 8.15 12.99
N GLU A 143 22.17 7.59 13.15
CA GLU A 143 22.56 6.82 14.33
C GLU A 143 22.66 7.70 15.58
N GLU A 144 23.20 8.93 15.47
CA GLU A 144 23.33 9.88 16.59
C GLU A 144 21.97 10.33 17.15
N TYR A 145 20.98 10.56 16.28
CA TYR A 145 19.64 11.02 16.68
C TYR A 145 18.62 9.88 16.84
N SER A 146 19.00 8.62 16.63
CA SER A 146 18.10 7.48 16.82
C SER A 146 18.25 6.84 18.20
N GLU A 147 17.14 6.69 18.92
CA GLU A 147 17.09 5.97 20.22
C GLU A 147 16.95 4.44 20.07
N GLY A 148 17.03 3.91 18.85
CA GLY A 148 16.85 2.49 18.55
C GLY A 148 18.15 1.67 18.66
N PRO A 149 18.07 0.36 18.94
CA PRO A 149 19.24 -0.51 19.00
C PRO A 149 19.91 -0.66 17.62
N GLN A 150 21.26 -0.71 17.59
CA GLN A 150 22.03 -0.87 16.36
C GLN A 150 22.06 -2.33 15.87
N GLU A 151 21.86 -2.54 14.57
CA GLU A 151 21.96 -3.85 13.94
C GLU A 151 23.42 -4.26 13.67
N ILE A 152 23.94 -5.20 14.45
CA ILE A 152 25.28 -5.78 14.24
C ILE A 152 25.16 -6.96 13.28
N LYS A 153 25.59 -6.78 12.02
CA LYS A 153 25.65 -7.88 11.04
C LYS A 153 26.89 -8.73 11.28
N VAL A 154 26.71 -9.87 11.95
CA VAL A 154 27.77 -10.89 12.04
C VAL A 154 27.95 -11.54 10.67
N ARG A 155 29.02 -11.17 9.95
CA ARG A 155 29.34 -11.77 8.65
C ARG A 155 29.93 -13.17 8.85
N VAL A 156 29.06 -14.17 8.93
CA VAL A 156 29.46 -15.58 8.86
C VAL A 156 29.99 -15.84 7.45
N LYS A 157 31.31 -15.99 7.31
CA LYS A 157 31.94 -16.41 6.05
C LYS A 157 31.59 -17.89 5.83
N SER A 158 30.61 -18.19 4.99
CA SER A 158 30.47 -19.52 4.43
C SER A 158 31.65 -19.78 3.49
N ARG A 159 32.58 -20.65 3.90
CA ARG A 159 33.60 -21.21 3.02
C ARG A 159 32.89 -22.14 2.03
N ILE A 160 32.59 -21.65 0.83
CA ILE A 160 32.39 -22.53 -0.33
C ILE A 160 33.55 -22.23 -1.29
N LYS A 161 34.44 -23.22 -1.39
CA LYS A 161 35.64 -23.23 -2.22
C LYS A 161 35.31 -24.08 -3.44
N SER A 162 35.32 -23.51 -4.63
CA SER A 162 35.51 -24.21 -5.90
C SER A 162 36.13 -23.20 -6.87
N LYS A 163 37.45 -23.18 -6.95
CA LYS A 163 38.24 -23.68 -8.09
C LYS A 163 38.01 -22.85 -9.35
N GLU A 164 38.89 -21.87 -9.55
CA GLU A 164 39.47 -21.54 -10.86
C GLU A 164 40.81 -20.86 -10.58
N GLU A 165 41.86 -21.69 -10.52
CA GLU A 165 43.24 -21.23 -10.54
C GLU A 165 43.64 -20.94 -11.99
N HIS A 166 44.32 -19.80 -12.16
CA HIS A 166 45.36 -19.56 -13.16
C HIS A 166 44.99 -19.60 -14.65
N SER A 167 44.76 -18.42 -15.22
CA SER A 167 45.45 -18.03 -16.45
C SER A 167 45.74 -16.53 -16.45
N LEU A 168 47.02 -16.16 -16.43
CA LEU A 168 47.48 -14.80 -16.72
C LEU A 168 47.74 -14.73 -18.24
N PRO A 169 47.27 -13.70 -18.96
CA PRO A 169 47.64 -13.52 -20.37
C PRO A 169 49.05 -12.90 -20.46
N THR A 170 49.92 -13.53 -21.26
CA THR A 170 51.23 -12.99 -21.69
C THR A 170 51.05 -11.81 -22.65
N PRO A 171 51.95 -10.81 -22.66
CA PRO A 171 51.84 -9.66 -23.56
C PRO A 171 52.26 -10.01 -25.01
N PRO A 172 51.68 -9.34 -26.03
CA PRO A 172 52.02 -9.56 -27.44
C PRO A 172 53.35 -8.91 -27.86
N PRO A 173 53.93 -9.32 -29.01
CA PRO A 173 55.28 -8.95 -29.46
C PRO A 173 55.46 -7.49 -29.86
#